data_AF-A0A6H9L2Q2-F1
#
_entry.id   AF-A0A6H9L2Q2-F1
#
_cell.length_a   1.000
_cell.length_b   1.000
_cell.length_c   1.000
_cell.angle_alpha   90.00
_cell.angle_beta   90.00
_cell.angle_gamma   90.00
#
_symmetry.space_group_name_H-M   'P 1'
#
loop_
_entity.id
_entity.type
_entity.pdbx_description
1 polymer ?
#
loop_
_entity_poly.entity_id
_entity_poly.type
_entity_poly.pdbx_seq_one_letter_code
_entity_poly.pdbx_strand_id
1 'polypeptide(L)'
;MGIGFVFLFWGFIFSTLGLISGIFFTILINFLLRKTISIEKKQLVKKSFFIPILTVLYFGIAVILYSIWCEVIRKVDPGFGDYWQVQIQNGYSLGMIDLPSNAFINIPGKYETIHSINRFATYENYILCETKQHGWGRENSNPVTQYIIIDTNSNDNVKYLSLEQFDTFIKINNFNELDFKSPEEFYYKNRWTGHDLIALFLMVLPPLFLLFIFIRKVHRVSKL
;
A
#
# COMPACT_ATOMS: atom_id res chain seq x y z
N MET A 1 11.52 7.47 -3.96
CA MET A 1 12.31 7.43 -2.69
C MET A 1 12.15 6.05 -2.04
N GLY A 2 13.21 5.49 -1.47
CA GLY A 2 13.12 4.17 -0.82
C GLY A 2 12.17 4.19 0.39
N ILE A 3 11.41 3.12 0.60
CA ILE A 3 10.40 3.01 1.66
C ILE A 3 10.96 3.30 3.06
N GLY A 4 12.23 2.95 3.31
CA GLY A 4 12.92 3.25 4.57
C GLY A 4 13.07 4.76 4.84
N PHE A 5 13.35 5.55 3.79
CA PHE A 5 13.42 7.01 3.93
C PHE A 5 12.03 7.60 4.23
N VAL A 6 11.00 7.08 3.55
CA VAL A 6 9.60 7.47 3.78
C VAL A 6 9.21 7.23 5.25
N PHE A 7 9.56 6.07 5.82
CA PHE A 7 9.31 5.78 7.24
C PHE A 7 10.08 6.70 8.18
N LEU A 8 11.34 7.01 7.90
CA LEU A 8 12.12 7.92 8.74
C LEU A 8 11.53 9.34 8.71
N PHE A 9 11.19 9.84 7.53
CA PHE A 9 10.60 11.16 7.34
C PHE A 9 9.25 11.29 8.06
N TRP A 10 8.32 10.38 7.79
CA TRP A 10 7.00 10.40 8.45
C TRP A 10 7.11 10.09 9.94
N GLY A 11 8.00 9.19 10.35
CA GLY A 11 8.26 8.88 11.75
C GLY A 11 8.72 10.11 12.54
N PHE A 12 9.60 10.92 11.96
CA PHE A 12 10.03 12.18 12.56
C PHE A 12 8.88 13.20 12.69
N ILE A 13 8.09 13.36 11.62
CA ILE A 13 6.93 14.28 11.61
C ILE A 13 5.91 13.85 12.67
N PHE A 14 5.50 12.58 12.66
CA PHE A 14 4.49 12.09 13.60
C PHE A 14 4.98 12.09 15.05
N SER A 15 6.27 11.83 15.29
CA SER A 15 6.85 11.94 16.64
C SER A 15 6.81 13.38 17.15
N THR A 16 7.17 14.34 16.30
CA THR A 16 7.10 15.78 16.62
C THR A 16 5.66 16.20 16.90
N LEU A 17 4.72 15.81 16.05
CA LEU A 17 3.29 16.07 16.24
C LEU A 17 2.75 15.42 17.53
N GLY A 18 3.21 14.21 17.85
CA GLY A 18 2.85 13.51 19.10
C GLY A 18 3.30 14.28 20.34
N LEU A 19 4.54 14.82 20.34
CA LEU A 19 5.06 15.65 21.43
C LEU A 19 4.26 16.95 21.59
N ILE A 20 4.04 17.67 20.49
CA ILE A 20 3.26 18.91 20.49
C ILE A 20 1.84 18.64 20.99
N SER A 21 1.19 17.60 20.47
CA SER A 21 -0.15 17.18 20.90
C SER A 21 -0.19 16.82 22.39
N GLY A 22 0.85 16.14 22.91
CA GLY A 22 0.98 15.84 24.33
C GLY A 22 1.02 17.09 25.22
N ILE A 23 1.74 18.13 24.79
CA ILE A 23 1.78 19.42 25.49
C ILE A 23 0.39 20.06 25.50
N PHE A 24 -0.26 20.17 24.34
CA PHE A 24 -1.60 20.74 24.23
C PHE A 24 -2.64 19.98 25.07
N PHE A 25 -2.63 18.65 25.00
CA PHE A 25 -3.50 17.80 25.81
C PHE A 25 -3.28 18.04 27.31
N THR A 26 -2.02 18.17 27.73
CA THR A 26 -1.69 18.43 29.14
C THR A 26 -2.22 19.77 29.62
N ILE A 27 -2.05 20.83 28.82
CA ILE A 27 -2.58 22.17 29.12
C ILE A 27 -4.11 22.11 29.21
N LEU A 28 -4.76 21.48 28.24
CA LEU A 28 -6.22 21.34 28.19
C LEU A 28 -6.77 20.59 29.41
N ILE A 29 -6.21 19.43 29.75
CA ILE A 29 -6.65 18.64 30.90
C ILE A 29 -6.40 19.38 32.21
N ASN A 30 -5.26 20.06 32.36
CA ASN A 30 -4.99 20.86 33.54
C ASN A 30 -5.98 22.03 33.69
N PHE A 31 -6.36 22.67 32.58
CA PHE A 31 -7.37 23.71 32.55
C PHE A 31 -8.75 23.19 32.95
N LEU A 32 -9.19 22.06 32.37
CA LEU A 32 -10.48 21.42 32.69
C LEU A 32 -10.57 21.01 34.17
N LEU A 33 -9.45 20.55 34.75
CA LEU A 33 -9.37 20.11 36.15
C LEU A 33 -8.85 21.20 37.10
N ARG A 34 -8.87 22.48 36.70
CA ARG A 34 -8.26 23.56 37.50
C ARG A 34 -8.86 23.70 38.91
N LYS A 35 -10.17 23.44 39.06
CA LYS A 35 -10.90 23.55 40.32
C LYS A 35 -10.76 22.32 41.22
N THR A 36 -10.26 21.19 40.70
CA THR A 36 -10.10 19.95 41.45
C THR A 36 -8.72 19.88 42.09
N ILE A 37 -8.65 19.51 43.36
CA ILE A 37 -7.39 19.27 44.09
C ILE A 37 -7.40 17.82 44.55
N SER A 38 -6.81 16.94 43.74
CA SER A 38 -6.74 15.50 44.04
C SER A 38 -5.45 14.87 43.49
N ILE A 39 -5.03 13.75 44.09
CA ILE A 39 -3.94 12.93 43.57
C ILE A 39 -4.31 12.39 42.17
N GLU A 40 -5.60 12.05 41.96
CA GLU A 40 -6.09 11.60 40.66
C GLU A 40 -5.89 12.63 39.54
N LYS A 41 -6.09 13.93 39.82
CA LYS A 41 -5.78 15.00 38.86
C LYS A 41 -4.33 14.96 38.40
N LYS A 42 -3.38 14.88 39.34
CA LYS A 42 -1.93 14.85 39.01
C LYS A 42 -1.61 13.68 38.07
N GLN A 43 -2.21 12.51 38.33
CA GLN A 43 -2.04 11.34 37.47
C GLN A 43 -2.67 11.53 36.09
N LEU A 44 -3.85 12.13 35.99
CA LEU A 44 -4.52 12.39 34.71
C LEU A 44 -3.74 13.38 33.84
N VAL A 45 -3.24 14.47 34.43
CA VAL A 45 -2.39 15.46 33.74
C VAL A 45 -1.08 14.83 33.25
N LYS A 46 -0.47 13.94 34.04
CA LYS A 46 0.71 13.18 33.56
C LYS A 46 0.35 12.29 32.37
N LYS A 47 -0.77 11.55 32.46
CA LYS A 47 -1.21 10.63 31.40
C LYS A 47 -1.59 11.35 30.10
N SER A 48 -2.17 12.56 30.17
CA SER A 48 -2.52 13.33 28.97
C SER A 48 -1.32 13.67 28.10
N PHE A 49 -0.13 13.84 28.69
CA PHE A 49 1.09 14.05 27.92
C PHE A 49 1.49 12.80 27.13
N PHE A 50 1.41 11.63 27.76
CA PHE A 50 1.88 10.37 27.17
C PHE A 50 0.88 9.75 26.20
N ILE A 51 -0.42 10.03 26.29
CA ILE A 51 -1.43 9.42 25.40
C ILE A 51 -1.11 9.65 23.91
N PRO A 52 -0.92 10.90 23.42
CA PRO A 52 -0.59 11.12 22.01
C PRO A 52 0.71 10.45 21.58
N ILE A 53 1.73 10.44 22.44
CA ILE A 53 3.03 9.81 22.16
C ILE A 53 2.87 8.29 22.00
N LEU A 54 2.15 7.66 22.93
CA LEU A 54 1.88 6.21 22.89
C LEU A 54 1.00 5.84 21.69
N THR A 55 0.06 6.70 21.29
CA THR A 55 -0.73 6.52 20.07
C THR A 55 0.14 6.53 18.82
N VAL A 56 1.07 7.48 18.69
CA VAL A 56 2.01 7.52 17.56
C VAL A 56 2.90 6.28 17.54
N LEU A 57 3.43 5.87 18.69
CA LEU A 57 4.25 4.66 18.80
C LEU A 57 3.46 3.41 18.41
N TYR A 58 2.22 3.27 18.91
CA TYR A 58 1.33 2.18 18.57
C TYR A 58 1.06 2.12 17.06
N PHE A 59 0.70 3.26 16.47
CA PHE A 59 0.43 3.37 15.04
C PHE A 59 1.66 3.00 14.21
N GLY A 60 2.85 3.48 14.59
CA GLY A 60 4.10 3.14 13.92
C GLY A 60 4.39 1.63 13.94
N ILE A 61 4.25 0.97 15.09
CA ILE A 61 4.39 -0.48 15.21
C ILE A 61 3.37 -1.20 14.34
N ALA A 62 2.10 -0.77 14.38
CA ALA A 62 1.04 -1.41 13.62
C ALA A 62 1.26 -1.29 12.10
N VAL A 63 1.72 -0.13 11.61
CA VAL A 63 2.07 0.09 10.19
C VAL A 63 3.23 -0.82 9.76
N ILE A 64 4.26 -0.98 10.59
CA ILE A 64 5.37 -1.90 10.31
C ILE A 64 4.87 -3.34 10.22
N LEU A 65 4.08 -3.80 11.19
CA LEU A 65 3.52 -5.16 11.19
C LEU A 65 2.61 -5.41 9.98
N TYR A 66 1.78 -4.43 9.62
CA TYR A 66 0.94 -4.50 8.44
C TYR A 66 1.78 -4.53 7.14
N SER A 67 2.88 -3.79 7.08
CA SER A 67 3.79 -3.82 5.93
C SER A 67 4.40 -5.21 5.75
N ILE A 68 4.93 -5.78 6.83
CA ILE A 68 5.49 -7.14 6.85
C ILE A 68 4.43 -8.15 6.42
N TRP A 69 3.21 -8.03 6.92
CA TRP A 69 2.12 -8.92 6.54
C TRP A 69 1.75 -8.81 5.06
N CYS A 70 1.66 -7.60 4.50
CA CYS A 70 1.41 -7.38 3.08
C CYS A 70 2.50 -8.04 2.22
N GLU A 71 3.77 -7.77 2.53
CA GLU A 71 4.90 -8.21 1.71
C GLU A 71 5.19 -9.70 1.85
N VAL A 72 5.20 -10.23 3.07
CA VAL A 72 5.62 -11.61 3.35
C VAL A 72 4.49 -12.60 3.06
N ILE A 73 3.28 -12.29 3.52
CA ILE A 73 2.13 -13.23 3.48
C ILE A 73 1.34 -13.04 2.20
N ARG A 74 0.98 -11.80 1.85
CA ARG A 74 0.14 -11.52 0.68
C ARG A 74 0.91 -11.29 -0.62
N LYS A 75 2.22 -11.08 -0.53
CA LYS A 75 3.09 -10.77 -1.68
C LYS A 75 2.63 -9.54 -2.47
N VAL A 76 2.04 -8.57 -1.75
CA VAL A 76 1.62 -7.26 -2.26
C VAL A 76 2.38 -6.16 -1.53
N ASP A 77 2.53 -5.00 -2.15
CA ASP A 77 3.11 -3.83 -1.47
C ASP A 77 2.18 -3.34 -0.33
N PRO A 78 2.64 -2.55 0.63
CA PRO A 78 1.81 -2.07 1.74
C PRO A 78 0.78 -0.97 1.39
N GLY A 79 0.75 -0.46 0.17
CA GLY A 79 -0.16 0.57 -0.32
C GLY A 79 0.33 1.99 -0.02
N PHE A 80 1.57 2.14 0.44
CA PHE A 80 2.21 3.42 0.71
C PHE A 80 3.67 3.38 0.27
N GLY A 81 4.07 4.38 -0.52
CA GLY A 81 5.36 4.46 -1.17
C GLY A 81 5.24 4.55 -2.69
N ASP A 82 6.40 4.62 -3.35
CA ASP A 82 6.46 4.85 -4.80
C ASP A 82 6.47 3.53 -5.60
N TYR A 83 6.63 2.39 -4.91
CA TYR A 83 6.65 1.06 -5.50
C TYR A 83 5.35 0.32 -5.22
N TRP A 84 4.68 -0.12 -6.28
CA TRP A 84 3.40 -0.81 -6.21
C TRP A 84 3.60 -2.22 -6.76
N GLN A 85 3.04 -3.22 -6.08
CA GLN A 85 3.19 -4.62 -6.46
C GLN A 85 1.93 -5.44 -6.12
N VAL A 86 1.49 -6.24 -7.08
CA VAL A 86 0.47 -7.26 -6.85
C VAL A 86 0.77 -8.55 -7.61
N GLN A 87 0.39 -9.69 -7.04
CA GLN A 87 0.52 -10.98 -7.72
C GLN A 87 -0.46 -11.09 -8.88
N ILE A 88 -0.01 -11.74 -9.96
CA ILE A 88 -0.84 -12.12 -11.09
C ILE A 88 -1.22 -13.61 -10.94
N GLN A 89 -0.37 -14.51 -11.40
CA GLN A 89 -0.52 -15.97 -11.27
C GLN A 89 0.85 -16.66 -11.35
N ASN A 90 0.97 -17.87 -10.81
CA ASN A 90 2.18 -18.71 -10.87
C ASN A 90 3.49 -17.98 -10.49
N GLY A 91 3.42 -17.05 -9.53
CA GLY A 91 4.59 -16.28 -9.06
C GLY A 91 4.96 -15.07 -9.92
N TYR A 92 4.28 -14.83 -11.05
CA TYR A 92 4.38 -13.56 -11.77
C TYR A 92 3.71 -12.45 -10.97
N SER A 93 4.30 -11.26 -11.00
CA SER A 93 3.71 -10.08 -10.35
C SER A 93 3.77 -8.87 -11.26
N LEU A 94 2.75 -8.03 -11.12
CA LEU A 94 2.71 -6.70 -11.70
C LEU A 94 3.42 -5.76 -10.72
N GLY A 95 4.43 -5.05 -11.21
CA GLY A 95 5.12 -3.97 -10.51
C GLY A 95 4.90 -2.63 -11.21
N MET A 96 4.84 -1.54 -10.46
CA MET A 96 4.82 -0.17 -10.98
C MET A 96 5.68 0.72 -10.10
N ILE A 97 6.34 1.72 -10.70
CA ILE A 97 7.15 2.72 -9.98
C ILE A 97 6.69 4.11 -10.39
N ASP A 98 6.37 4.94 -9.40
CA ASP A 98 5.90 6.33 -9.51
C ASP A 98 4.55 6.51 -10.23
N LEU A 99 4.40 5.95 -11.43
CA LEU A 99 3.25 6.09 -12.31
C LEU A 99 2.85 4.74 -12.92
N PRO A 100 1.55 4.49 -13.18
CA PRO A 100 1.09 3.29 -13.87
C PRO A 100 1.69 3.09 -15.27
N SER A 101 2.14 4.17 -15.93
CA SER A 101 2.84 4.09 -17.22
C SER A 101 4.18 3.36 -17.15
N ASN A 102 4.79 3.31 -15.97
CA ASN A 102 6.04 2.60 -15.72
C ASN A 102 5.79 1.17 -15.21
N ALA A 103 4.66 0.57 -15.58
CA ALA A 103 4.33 -0.79 -15.22
C ALA A 103 5.28 -1.82 -15.86
N PHE A 104 5.58 -2.85 -15.10
CA PHE A 104 6.35 -4.00 -15.55
C PHE A 104 5.84 -5.31 -14.95
N ILE A 105 6.14 -6.41 -15.62
CA ILE A 105 5.87 -7.76 -15.11
C ILE A 105 7.17 -8.37 -14.64
N ASN A 106 7.22 -8.76 -13.37
CA ASN A 106 8.30 -9.56 -12.80
C ASN A 106 8.10 -11.02 -13.16
N ILE A 107 9.16 -11.63 -13.70
CA ILE A 107 9.18 -13.05 -14.06
C ILE A 107 9.77 -13.84 -12.89
N PRO A 108 9.07 -14.88 -12.38
CA PRO A 108 9.54 -15.65 -11.23
C PRO A 108 10.91 -16.28 -11.52
N GLY A 109 11.87 -16.07 -10.61
CA GLY A 109 13.21 -16.65 -10.71
C GLY A 109 14.14 -16.00 -11.75
N LYS A 110 13.70 -14.94 -12.45
CA LYS A 110 14.53 -14.18 -13.40
C LYS A 110 14.71 -12.75 -12.93
N TYR A 111 15.87 -12.15 -13.25
CA TYR A 111 16.12 -10.72 -13.05
C TYR A 111 15.48 -9.86 -14.16
N GLU A 112 15.09 -10.49 -15.26
CA GLU A 112 14.41 -9.83 -16.38
C GLU A 112 12.98 -9.46 -16.00
N THR A 113 12.56 -8.27 -16.43
CA THR A 113 11.18 -7.81 -16.30
C THR A 113 10.70 -7.25 -17.62
N ILE A 114 9.41 -7.39 -17.90
CA ILE A 114 8.79 -6.87 -19.13
C ILE A 114 8.23 -5.50 -18.81
N HIS A 115 8.84 -4.45 -19.35
CA HIS A 115 8.48 -3.06 -19.04
C HIS A 115 7.43 -2.47 -19.99
N SER A 116 6.92 -1.29 -19.62
CA SER A 116 6.02 -0.46 -20.43
C SER A 116 4.69 -1.15 -20.74
N ILE A 117 4.16 -1.91 -19.77
CA ILE A 117 2.86 -2.58 -19.91
C ILE A 117 1.77 -1.50 -20.01
N ASN A 118 1.05 -1.47 -21.14
CA ASN A 118 -0.07 -0.56 -21.34
C ASN A 118 -1.37 -1.18 -20.82
N ARG A 119 -1.62 -2.44 -21.19
CA ARG A 119 -2.74 -3.25 -20.69
C ARG A 119 -2.40 -4.72 -20.80
N PHE A 120 -3.04 -5.55 -19.98
CA PHE A 120 -2.87 -6.99 -20.03
C PHE A 120 -4.14 -7.73 -19.62
N ALA A 121 -4.22 -8.98 -20.06
CA ALA A 121 -5.26 -9.93 -19.68
C ALA A 121 -4.60 -11.23 -19.21
N THR A 122 -5.29 -11.95 -18.33
CA THR A 122 -4.89 -13.27 -17.85
C THR A 122 -5.93 -14.28 -18.30
N TYR A 123 -5.50 -15.38 -18.91
CA TYR A 123 -6.38 -16.47 -19.33
C TYR A 123 -5.72 -17.81 -19.06
N GLU A 124 -6.29 -18.61 -18.18
CA GLU A 124 -5.69 -19.88 -17.72
C GLU A 124 -4.22 -19.71 -17.33
N ASN A 125 -3.29 -20.26 -18.12
CA ASN A 125 -1.85 -20.22 -17.90
C ASN A 125 -1.16 -19.14 -18.75
N TYR A 126 -1.90 -18.20 -19.33
CA TYR A 126 -1.36 -17.17 -20.19
C TYR A 126 -1.54 -15.77 -19.58
N ILE A 127 -0.48 -14.97 -19.69
CA ILE A 127 -0.55 -13.52 -19.50
C ILE A 127 -0.31 -12.89 -20.87
N LEU A 128 -1.31 -12.15 -21.35
CA LEU A 128 -1.32 -11.49 -22.64
C LEU A 128 -1.16 -10.00 -22.42
N CYS A 129 -0.10 -9.42 -22.95
CA CYS A 129 0.25 -8.02 -22.69
C CYS A 129 0.31 -7.22 -23.98
N GLU A 130 -0.13 -5.98 -23.90
CA GLU A 130 0.20 -4.94 -24.87
C GLU A 130 1.18 -3.99 -24.19
N THR A 131 2.32 -3.72 -24.83
CA THR A 131 3.28 -2.73 -24.37
C THR A 131 3.24 -1.49 -25.25
N LYS A 132 3.51 -0.33 -24.66
CA LYS A 132 3.71 0.92 -25.39
C LYS A 132 5.04 1.53 -24.96
N GLN A 133 6.10 1.13 -25.64
CA GLN A 133 7.42 1.66 -25.34
C GLN A 133 7.64 2.98 -26.06
N HIS A 134 7.87 4.05 -25.30
CA HIS A 134 8.60 5.20 -25.83
C HIS A 134 10.07 4.84 -25.73
N GLY A 135 10.83 4.96 -26.83
CA GLY A 135 12.27 4.72 -26.76
C GLY A 135 12.88 5.60 -25.66
N TRP A 136 13.77 5.06 -24.83
CA TRP A 136 14.47 5.83 -23.80
C TRP A 136 15.11 7.07 -24.45
N GLY A 137 14.76 8.28 -24.00
CA GLY A 137 15.21 9.55 -24.59
C GLY A 137 14.48 9.98 -25.88
N ARG A 138 13.37 9.35 -26.26
CA ARG A 138 12.54 9.70 -27.42
C ARG A 138 11.06 9.86 -27.06
N GLU A 139 10.79 10.77 -26.13
CA GLU A 139 9.42 11.19 -25.77
C GLU A 139 8.63 11.72 -26.99
N ASN A 140 9.33 12.17 -28.05
CA ASN A 140 8.73 12.70 -29.28
C ASN A 140 8.62 11.68 -30.44
N SER A 141 8.82 10.38 -30.19
CA SER A 141 8.65 9.34 -31.23
C SER A 141 7.35 8.58 -31.06
N ASN A 142 6.72 8.16 -32.17
CA ASN A 142 5.51 7.35 -32.12
C ASN A 142 5.79 6.06 -31.33
N PRO A 143 5.00 5.75 -30.28
CA PRO A 143 5.22 4.57 -29.47
C PRO A 143 5.09 3.32 -30.32
N VAL A 144 6.08 2.42 -30.21
CA VAL A 144 6.00 1.11 -30.86
C VAL A 144 5.18 0.22 -29.96
N THR A 145 4.03 -0.23 -30.47
CA THR A 145 3.18 -1.18 -29.76
C THR A 145 3.68 -2.60 -30.04
N GLN A 146 3.95 -3.36 -28.98
CA GLN A 146 4.29 -4.78 -29.09
C GLN A 146 3.29 -5.62 -28.30
N TYR A 147 3.00 -6.81 -28.80
CA TYR A 147 2.15 -7.77 -28.12
C TYR A 147 3.01 -8.90 -27.58
N ILE A 148 2.79 -9.24 -26.31
CA ILE A 148 3.62 -10.22 -25.61
C ILE A 148 2.71 -11.29 -25.04
N ILE A 149 3.11 -12.54 -25.24
CA ILE A 149 2.45 -13.71 -24.65
C ILE A 149 3.43 -14.36 -23.69
N ILE A 150 2.98 -14.56 -22.46
CA ILE A 150 3.71 -15.26 -21.43
C ILE A 150 2.92 -16.50 -21.07
N ASP A 151 3.47 -17.68 -21.32
CA ASP A 151 2.94 -18.93 -20.79
C ASP A 151 3.57 -19.20 -19.42
N THR A 152 2.75 -19.18 -18.37
CA THR A 152 3.16 -19.23 -16.97
C THR A 152 3.48 -20.63 -16.45
N ASN A 153 3.44 -21.67 -17.30
CA ASN A 153 3.75 -23.05 -16.94
C ASN A 153 5.10 -23.55 -17.44
N SER A 154 5.74 -22.88 -18.40
CA SER A 154 7.08 -23.25 -18.87
C SER A 154 8.10 -22.15 -18.64
N ASN A 155 9.35 -22.58 -18.40
CA ASN A 155 10.43 -21.73 -17.91
C ASN A 155 10.99 -20.74 -18.96
N ASP A 156 10.62 -20.87 -20.24
CA ASP A 156 11.13 -20.01 -21.34
C ASP A 156 10.03 -19.67 -22.36
N ASN A 157 9.14 -18.76 -21.95
CA ASN A 157 7.82 -18.66 -22.53
C ASN A 157 7.34 -17.25 -22.90
N VAL A 158 8.26 -16.29 -23.02
CA VAL A 158 7.90 -14.93 -23.47
C VAL A 158 8.00 -14.87 -25.00
N LYS A 159 6.87 -14.71 -25.68
CA LYS A 159 6.80 -14.54 -27.13
C LYS A 159 6.44 -13.11 -27.46
N TYR A 160 7.27 -12.45 -28.26
CA TYR A 160 7.02 -11.12 -28.81
C TYR A 160 6.39 -11.28 -30.19
N LEU A 161 5.22 -10.70 -30.39
CA LEU A 161 4.39 -10.88 -31.57
C LEU A 161 4.01 -9.53 -32.19
N SER A 162 3.84 -9.54 -33.52
CA SER A 162 3.08 -8.49 -34.20
C SER A 162 1.58 -8.60 -33.87
N LEU A 163 0.81 -7.56 -34.16
CA LEU A 163 -0.66 -7.60 -33.98
C LEU A 163 -1.29 -8.79 -34.72
N GLU A 164 -0.89 -9.02 -35.98
CA GLU A 164 -1.44 -10.12 -36.79
C GLU A 164 -1.13 -11.50 -36.18
N GLN A 165 0.09 -11.68 -35.68
CA GLN A 165 0.50 -12.91 -35.01
C GLN A 165 -0.25 -13.10 -33.69
N PHE A 166 -0.47 -12.02 -32.95
CA PHE A 166 -1.22 -12.02 -31.69
C PHE A 166 -2.70 -12.38 -31.91
N ASP A 167 -3.35 -11.75 -32.89
CA ASP A 167 -4.74 -12.05 -33.25
C ASP A 167 -4.89 -13.50 -33.74
N THR A 168 -3.90 -13.99 -34.51
CA THR A 168 -3.85 -15.39 -34.94
C THR A 168 -3.72 -16.33 -33.75
N PHE A 169 -2.85 -16.00 -32.78
CA PHE A 169 -2.68 -16.79 -31.56
C PHE A 169 -3.97 -16.84 -30.74
N ILE A 170 -4.64 -15.70 -30.52
CA ILE A 170 -5.91 -15.63 -29.78
C ILE A 170 -6.97 -16.52 -30.45
N LYS A 171 -7.09 -16.44 -31.78
CA LYS A 171 -8.05 -17.25 -32.56
C LYS A 171 -7.74 -18.74 -32.48
N ILE A 172 -6.48 -19.14 -32.65
CA ILE A 172 -6.07 -20.56 -32.61
C ILE A 172 -6.34 -21.16 -31.23
N ASN A 173 -6.09 -20.41 -30.15
CA ASN A 173 -6.28 -20.88 -28.78
C ASN A 173 -7.72 -20.68 -28.26
N ASN A 174 -8.65 -20.21 -29.10
CA ASN A 174 -10.05 -19.98 -28.75
C ASN A 174 -10.24 -19.17 -27.45
N PHE A 175 -9.42 -18.14 -27.24
CA PHE A 175 -9.57 -17.26 -26.09
C PHE A 175 -10.82 -16.39 -26.28
N ASN A 176 -11.93 -16.86 -25.71
CA ASN A 176 -13.19 -16.15 -25.71
C ASN A 176 -13.19 -15.13 -24.57
N GLU A 177 -13.50 -13.86 -24.90
CA GLU A 177 -13.65 -12.75 -23.94
C GLU A 177 -12.39 -12.44 -23.10
N LEU A 178 -11.35 -11.92 -23.75
CA LEU A 178 -10.20 -11.36 -23.06
C LEU A 178 -10.53 -9.98 -22.47
N ASP A 179 -10.57 -9.92 -21.14
CA ASP A 179 -10.76 -8.70 -20.36
C ASP A 179 -9.40 -8.00 -20.15
N PHE A 180 -8.97 -7.19 -21.11
CA PHE A 180 -7.74 -6.40 -21.00
C PHE A 180 -7.91 -5.22 -20.05
N LYS A 181 -7.07 -5.20 -19.01
CA LYS A 181 -7.07 -4.16 -17.98
C LYS A 181 -5.82 -3.32 -18.03
N SER A 182 -5.96 -2.07 -17.62
CA SER A 182 -4.79 -1.26 -17.31
C SER A 182 -4.06 -1.83 -16.07
N PRO A 183 -2.74 -1.63 -15.94
CA PRO A 183 -2.00 -1.95 -14.74
C PRO A 183 -2.63 -1.41 -13.46
N GLU A 184 -3.11 -0.16 -13.50
CA GLU A 184 -3.75 0.50 -12.38
C GLU A 184 -5.06 -0.17 -11.96
N GLU A 185 -5.93 -0.49 -12.92
CA GLU A 185 -7.20 -1.15 -12.63
C GLU A 185 -6.98 -2.53 -12.01
N PHE A 186 -6.06 -3.31 -12.60
CA PHE A 186 -5.71 -4.62 -12.07
C PHE A 186 -5.14 -4.51 -10.65
N TYR A 187 -4.29 -3.52 -10.42
CA TYR A 187 -3.70 -3.26 -9.11
C TYR A 187 -4.77 -2.99 -8.06
N TYR A 188 -5.63 -1.98 -8.25
CA TYR A 188 -6.62 -1.62 -7.24
C TYR A 188 -7.63 -2.75 -6.97
N LYS A 189 -7.98 -3.54 -8.00
CA LYS A 189 -8.87 -4.68 -7.85
C LYS A 189 -8.29 -5.80 -6.99
N ASN A 190 -6.98 -6.05 -7.10
CA ASN A 190 -6.33 -7.19 -6.43
C ASN A 190 -5.59 -6.79 -5.13
N ARG A 191 -5.25 -5.51 -4.98
CA ARG A 191 -4.51 -5.00 -3.82
C ARG A 191 -5.39 -4.85 -2.59
N TRP A 192 -6.60 -4.30 -2.73
CA TRP A 192 -7.44 -3.97 -1.58
C TRP A 192 -8.45 -5.08 -1.32
N THR A 193 -8.37 -5.64 -0.13
CA THR A 193 -9.21 -6.75 0.35
C THR A 193 -9.85 -6.39 1.68
N GLY A 194 -10.82 -7.20 2.13
CA GLY A 194 -11.43 -7.01 3.45
C GLY A 194 -10.44 -7.03 4.62
N HIS A 195 -9.29 -7.67 4.46
CA HIS A 195 -8.24 -7.70 5.47
C HIS A 195 -7.58 -6.33 5.71
N ASP A 196 -7.48 -5.50 4.67
CA ASP A 196 -6.92 -4.15 4.78
C ASP A 196 -7.83 -3.26 5.66
N LEU A 197 -9.14 -3.46 5.57
CA LEU A 197 -10.14 -2.81 6.42
C LEU A 197 -10.06 -3.31 7.87
N ILE A 198 -9.82 -4.61 8.09
CA ILE A 198 -9.57 -5.15 9.44
C ILE A 198 -8.29 -4.54 10.03
N ALA A 199 -7.20 -4.46 9.24
CA ALA A 199 -5.96 -3.86 9.68
C ALA A 199 -6.15 -2.38 10.07
N LEU A 200 -6.90 -1.62 9.28
CA LEU A 200 -7.27 -0.24 9.60
C LEU A 200 -8.02 -0.14 10.93
N PHE A 201 -9.00 -1.02 11.17
CA PHE A 201 -9.70 -1.05 12.46
C PHE A 201 -8.78 -1.38 13.62
N LEU A 202 -7.85 -2.34 13.46
CA LEU A 202 -6.87 -2.68 14.49
C LEU A 202 -5.91 -1.51 14.76
N MET A 203 -5.57 -0.70 13.75
CA MET A 203 -4.73 0.48 13.93
C MET A 203 -5.45 1.61 14.67
N VAL A 204 -6.76 1.79 14.44
CA VAL A 204 -7.51 2.99 14.88
C VAL A 204 -8.32 2.75 16.15
N LEU A 205 -8.97 1.60 16.30
CA LEU A 205 -9.89 1.34 17.42
C LEU A 205 -9.20 1.34 18.79
N PRO A 206 -8.02 0.73 18.99
CA PRO A 206 -7.41 0.70 20.31
C PRO A 206 -7.02 2.09 20.84
N PRO A 207 -6.37 2.98 20.05
CA PRO A 207 -6.16 4.37 20.48
C PRO A 207 -7.46 5.12 20.79
N LEU A 208 -8.50 4.96 19.98
CA LEU A 208 -9.81 5.60 20.23
C LEU A 208 -10.45 5.10 21.52
N PHE A 209 -10.39 3.79 21.78
CA PHE A 209 -10.91 3.19 23.00
C PHE A 209 -10.16 3.69 24.24
N LEU A 210 -8.83 3.77 24.19
CA LEU A 210 -8.02 4.33 25.27
C LEU A 210 -8.35 5.81 25.52
N LEU A 211 -8.52 6.60 24.46
CA LEU A 211 -8.91 8.00 24.55
C LEU A 211 -10.30 8.14 25.18
N PHE A 212 -11.27 7.30 24.79
CA PHE A 212 -12.62 7.28 25.37
C PHE A 212 -12.59 6.99 26.88
N ILE A 213 -11.85 5.96 27.30
CA ILE A 213 -11.68 5.65 28.73
C ILE A 213 -11.05 6.84 29.47
N PHE A 214 -10.04 7.46 28.88
CA PHE A 214 -9.34 8.60 29.46
C PHE A 214 -10.28 9.80 29.66
N ILE A 215 -11.04 10.18 28.63
CA ILE A 215 -12.02 11.28 28.68
C ILE A 215 -13.09 10.99 29.74
N ARG A 216 -13.62 9.77 29.78
CA ARG A 216 -14.61 9.37 30.80
C ARG A 216 -14.03 9.52 32.22
N LYS A 217 -12.76 9.19 32.42
CA LYS A 217 -12.09 9.36 33.71
C LYS A 217 -11.90 10.84 34.07
N VAL A 218 -11.50 11.68 33.11
CA VAL A 218 -11.39 13.14 33.30
C VAL A 218 -12.75 13.73 33.71
N HIS A 219 -13.82 13.36 33.01
CA HIS A 219 -15.19 13.83 33.31
C HIS A 219 -15.68 13.42 34.69
N ARG A 220 -15.32 12.21 35.14
CA ARG A 220 -15.67 11.77 36.50
C ARG A 220 -14.96 12.61 37.56
N VAL A 221 -13.67 12.91 37.35
CA VAL A 221 -12.86 13.67 38.31
C VAL A 221 -13.22 15.16 38.31
N SER A 222 -13.65 15.73 37.17
CA SER A 222 -14.07 17.14 37.11
C SER A 222 -15.38 17.42 37.85
N LYS A 223 -16.19 16.37 38.12
CA LYS A 223 -17.44 16.46 38.88
C LYS A 223 -17.26 16.29 40.40
N LEU A 224 -16.07 15.88 40.85
CA LEU A 224 -15.68 15.75 42.26
C LEU A 224 -15.00 17.03 42.74
#